data_AF-A0AAV6I272-F1
#
_entry.id   AF-A0AAV6I272-F1
#
_cell.length_a   1.000
_cell.length_b   1.000
_cell.length_c   1.000
_cell.angle_alpha   90.00
_cell.angle_beta   90.00
_cell.angle_gamma   90.00
#
_symmetry.space_group_name_H-M   'P 1'
#
loop_
_entity.id
_entity.type
_entity.pdbx_description
1 polymer ?
#
loop_
_entity_poly.entity_id
_entity_poly.type
_entity_poly.pdbx_seq_one_letter_code
_entity_poly.pdbx_strand_id
1 'polypeptide(L)'
;MVREGTKTSTVEGVYVLEMRFGVNALEDAMGELTKLRQSNTVKAYQERFEELANCTMGLTEEFFESCFVSGLRDDNHDIKAGVQMFQPSNITQATELAQLQKESFEAVAKRSRVLPKPPTSGWTPMATTLTIPKPLP
;
A
#
# COMPACT_ATOMS: atom_id res chain seq x y z
N MET A 1 -45.38 36.47 27.59
CA MET A 1 -45.00 35.11 28.02
C MET A 1 -44.05 34.53 26.97
N VAL A 2 -42.72 34.49 27.18
CA VAL A 2 -41.92 33.30 27.57
C VAL A 2 -42.31 32.02 26.80
N ARG A 3 -41.45 31.30 26.07
CA ARG A 3 -39.97 31.12 26.07
C ARG A 3 -39.50 30.55 24.73
N GLU A 4 -38.24 30.81 24.42
CA GLU A 4 -37.41 30.12 23.44
C GLU A 4 -37.27 28.61 23.68
N GLY A 5 -36.85 27.89 22.64
CA GLY A 5 -36.46 26.49 22.73
C GLY A 5 -35.68 26.02 21.50
N THR A 6 -34.49 26.59 21.26
CA THR A 6 -33.41 25.92 20.54
C THR A 6 -33.02 24.64 21.28
N LYS A 7 -32.65 23.58 20.55
CA LYS A 7 -31.37 22.85 20.73
C LYS A 7 -31.28 21.64 19.79
N THR A 8 -30.45 21.85 18.78
CA THR A 8 -29.59 20.88 18.09
C THR A 8 -29.07 19.80 19.05
N SER A 9 -29.34 18.54 18.73
CA SER A 9 -28.75 17.34 19.32
C SER A 9 -28.41 16.47 18.11
N THR A 10 -27.18 16.08 17.78
CA THR A 10 -26.07 15.64 18.62
C THR A 10 -24.81 15.78 17.76
N VAL A 11 -23.96 16.77 18.08
CA VAL A 11 -22.55 16.79 17.64
C VAL A 11 -21.65 17.14 18.82
N GLU A 12 -22.04 16.77 20.04
CA GLU A 12 -21.19 16.92 21.23
C GLU A 12 -20.26 15.70 21.32
N GLY A 13 -19.17 15.70 20.54
CA GLY A 13 -18.24 14.58 20.55
C GLY A 13 -16.78 14.87 20.18
N VAL A 14 -16.42 15.99 19.55
CA VAL A 14 -15.07 16.12 18.96
C VAL A 14 -14.43 17.52 19.11
N TYR A 15 -14.84 18.34 20.09
CA TYR A 15 -14.35 19.74 20.17
C TYR A 15 -13.55 20.11 21.43
N VAL A 16 -13.06 19.14 22.22
CA VAL A 16 -12.34 19.45 23.48
C VAL A 16 -10.99 18.73 23.56
N LEU A 17 -10.16 18.87 22.52
CA LEU A 17 -8.74 18.51 22.58
C LEU A 17 -7.81 19.64 22.07
N GLU A 18 -8.27 20.88 22.12
CA GLU A 18 -7.43 22.07 21.97
C GLU A 18 -7.31 22.71 23.36
N MET A 19 -6.13 22.81 23.97
CA MET A 19 -5.28 23.96 23.65
C MET A 19 -3.81 23.81 24.07
N ARG A 20 -3.33 22.66 24.58
CA ARG A 20 -1.91 22.54 24.99
C ARG A 20 -1.14 21.31 24.50
N PHE A 21 -1.83 20.32 23.92
CA PHE A 21 -1.21 19.14 23.31
C PHE A 21 -1.70 18.84 21.87
N GLY A 22 -2.78 19.49 21.40
CA GLY A 22 -3.48 19.14 20.16
C GLY A 22 -2.79 19.52 18.85
N VAL A 23 -2.06 20.64 18.79
CA VAL A 23 -1.37 21.06 17.55
C VAL A 23 -0.20 20.13 17.24
N ASN A 24 0.59 19.78 18.26
CA ASN A 24 1.69 18.84 18.10
C ASN A 24 1.20 17.43 17.76
N ALA A 25 0.08 16.97 18.34
CA ALA A 25 -0.46 15.65 18.03
C ALA A 25 -1.05 15.55 16.61
N LEU A 26 -1.62 16.64 16.09
CA LEU A 26 -2.17 16.67 14.73
C LEU A 26 -1.05 16.79 13.67
N GLU A 27 -0.04 17.64 13.92
CA GLU A 27 1.18 17.67 13.09
C GLU A 27 1.93 16.33 13.13
N ASP A 28 2.00 15.69 14.29
CA ASP A 28 2.61 14.36 14.45
C ASP A 28 1.82 13.29 13.70
N ALA A 29 0.48 13.26 13.82
CA ALA A 29 -0.37 12.33 13.08
C ALA A 29 -0.29 12.51 11.56
N MET A 30 -0.25 13.74 11.05
CA MET A 30 -0.05 14.02 9.62
C MET A 30 1.34 13.60 9.16
N GLY A 31 2.37 13.86 9.97
CA GLY A 31 3.74 13.42 9.73
C GLY A 31 3.89 11.90 9.73
N GLU A 32 3.18 11.21 10.62
CA GLU A 32 3.11 9.75 10.66
C GLU A 32 2.34 9.19 9.45
N LEU A 33 1.21 9.79 9.08
CA LEU A 33 0.39 9.37 7.94
C LEU A 33 1.20 9.43 6.63
N THR A 34 1.90 10.55 6.39
CA THR A 34 2.73 10.75 5.19
C THR A 34 3.96 9.85 5.11
N LYS A 35 4.46 9.38 6.26
CA LYS A 35 5.59 8.44 6.34
C LYS A 35 5.14 6.99 6.43
N LEU A 36 3.85 6.73 6.62
CA LEU A 36 3.32 5.39 6.77
C LEU A 36 3.64 4.58 5.52
N ARG A 37 4.33 3.46 5.70
CA ARG A 37 4.59 2.49 4.64
C ARG A 37 4.07 1.14 5.04
N GLN A 38 3.46 0.44 4.08
CA GLN A 38 3.06 -0.93 4.24
C GLN A 38 4.30 -1.78 4.57
N SER A 39 4.30 -2.43 5.73
CA SER A 39 5.38 -3.35 6.14
C SER A 39 4.95 -4.80 5.93
N ASN A 40 3.74 -5.12 6.38
CA ASN A 40 3.17 -6.47 6.40
C ASN A 40 2.05 -6.63 5.36
N THR A 41 0.82 -6.83 5.83
CA THR A 41 -0.36 -7.03 4.99
C THR A 41 -1.01 -5.68 4.62
N VAL A 42 -1.72 -5.65 3.48
CA VAL A 42 -2.53 -4.49 3.07
C VAL A 42 -3.56 -4.14 4.15
N LYS A 43 -4.16 -5.15 4.80
CA LYS A 43 -5.14 -4.95 5.87
C LYS A 43 -4.54 -4.25 7.10
N ALA A 44 -3.39 -4.70 7.59
CA ALA A 44 -2.74 -4.06 8.74
C ALA A 44 -2.28 -2.63 8.42
N TYR A 45 -1.89 -2.38 7.17
CA TYR A 45 -1.59 -1.04 6.69
C TYR A 45 -2.83 -0.15 6.64
N GLN A 46 -3.95 -0.67 6.12
CA GLN A 46 -5.23 0.04 6.09
C GLN A 46 -5.72 0.41 7.49
N GLU A 47 -5.74 -0.54 8.42
CA GLU A 47 -6.15 -0.31 9.81
C GLU A 47 -5.33 0.83 10.44
N ARG A 48 -3.99 0.80 10.27
CA ARG A 48 -3.11 1.85 10.79
C ARG A 48 -3.30 3.20 10.09
N PHE A 49 -3.58 3.18 8.79
CA PHE A 49 -3.87 4.39 8.02
C PHE A 49 -5.17 5.05 8.50
N GLU A 50 -6.23 4.26 8.74
CA GLU A 50 -7.51 4.75 9.25
C GLU A 50 -7.38 5.35 10.66
N GLU A 51 -6.58 4.74 11.54
CA GLU A 51 -6.29 5.31 12.87
C GLU A 51 -5.67 6.71 12.78
N LEU A 52 -4.64 6.86 11.92
CA LEU A 52 -3.95 8.14 11.72
C LEU A 52 -4.84 9.16 11.00
N ALA A 53 -5.60 8.73 9.99
CA ALA A 53 -6.54 9.57 9.25
C ALA A 53 -7.63 10.14 10.16
N ASN A 54 -8.13 9.32 11.09
CA ASN A 54 -9.15 9.73 12.07
C ASN A 54 -8.61 10.74 13.10
N CYS A 55 -7.29 10.80 13.31
CA CYS A 55 -6.63 11.81 14.15
C CYS A 55 -6.32 13.11 13.40
N THR A 56 -6.36 13.11 12.07
CA THR A 56 -6.15 14.31 11.24
C THR A 56 -7.48 14.95 10.86
N MET A 57 -7.62 16.27 11.03
CA MET A 57 -8.82 17.02 10.64
C MET A 57 -8.51 18.00 9.50
N GLY A 58 -9.44 18.15 8.55
CA GLY A 58 -9.38 19.19 7.51
C GLY A 58 -8.54 18.86 6.26
N LEU A 59 -8.15 17.60 6.07
CA LEU A 59 -7.49 17.13 4.84
C LEU A 59 -8.52 16.68 3.79
N THR A 60 -8.16 16.79 2.51
CA THR A 60 -9.01 16.36 1.39
C THR A 60 -8.92 14.84 1.19
N GLU A 61 -9.98 14.24 0.64
CA GLU A 61 -9.99 12.81 0.28
C GLU A 61 -8.86 12.46 -0.69
N GLU A 62 -8.59 13.36 -1.65
CA GLU A 62 -7.47 13.28 -2.61
C GLU A 62 -6.09 13.18 -1.91
N PHE A 63 -5.91 13.89 -0.80
CA PHE A 63 -4.67 13.82 -0.02
C PHE A 63 -4.51 12.44 0.61
N PHE A 64 -5.58 11.93 1.22
CA PHE A 64 -5.57 10.59 1.81
C PHE A 64 -5.31 9.53 0.74
N GLU A 65 -5.95 9.62 -0.42
CA GLU A 65 -5.72 8.69 -1.55
C GLU A 65 -4.26 8.71 -2.00
N SER A 66 -3.71 9.89 -2.24
CA SER A 66 -2.32 10.05 -2.68
C SER A 66 -1.35 9.49 -1.64
N CYS A 67 -1.61 9.75 -0.36
CA CYS A 67 -0.82 9.25 0.74
C CYS A 67 -0.91 7.72 0.85
N PHE A 68 -2.13 7.17 0.77
CA PHE A 68 -2.39 5.75 0.86
C PHE A 68 -1.66 4.98 -0.24
N VAL A 69 -1.79 5.42 -1.49
CA VAL A 69 -1.12 4.82 -2.65
C VAL A 69 0.40 4.95 -2.55
N SER A 70 0.90 6.08 -2.06
CA SER A 70 2.35 6.33 -1.91
C SER A 70 3.01 5.45 -0.84
N GLY A 71 2.24 5.03 0.18
CA GLY A 71 2.70 4.15 1.24
C GLY A 71 2.55 2.66 0.94
N LEU A 72 1.88 2.25 -0.14
CA LEU A 72 1.85 0.84 -0.58
C LEU A 72 3.25 0.35 -0.94
N ARG A 73 3.51 -0.94 -0.70
CA ARG A 73 4.80 -1.56 -1.04
C ARG A 73 4.99 -1.70 -2.55
N ASP A 74 6.22 -1.41 -2.99
CA ASP A 74 6.67 -1.43 -4.39
C ASP A 74 7.65 -2.59 -4.69
N ASP A 75 8.09 -3.34 -3.68
CA ASP A 75 9.32 -4.16 -3.73
C ASP A 75 9.15 -5.58 -4.26
N ASN A 76 8.01 -6.25 -4.06
CA ASN A 76 7.88 -7.69 -4.33
C ASN A 76 6.67 -8.09 -5.17
N HIS A 77 5.76 -7.15 -5.36
CA HIS A 77 4.43 -7.37 -5.88
C HIS A 77 4.04 -5.97 -6.30
N ASP A 78 4.00 -5.68 -7.60
CA ASP A 78 3.67 -4.35 -8.14
C ASP A 78 2.21 -3.96 -7.83
N ILE A 79 1.84 -3.98 -6.54
CA ILE A 79 0.53 -3.68 -6.00
C ILE A 79 0.25 -2.22 -6.27
N LYS A 80 1.22 -1.35 -5.97
CA LYS A 80 1.10 0.07 -6.24
C LYS A 80 0.89 0.36 -7.73
N ALA A 81 1.65 -0.27 -8.63
CA ALA A 81 1.47 -0.06 -10.06
C ALA A 81 0.08 -0.52 -10.54
N GLY A 82 -0.39 -1.68 -10.05
CA GLY A 82 -1.74 -2.17 -10.33
C GLY A 82 -2.82 -1.21 -9.83
N VAL A 83 -2.71 -0.76 -8.59
CA VAL A 83 -3.65 0.21 -8.00
C VAL A 83 -3.62 1.54 -8.76
N GLN A 84 -2.44 2.08 -9.07
CA GLN A 84 -2.28 3.34 -9.83
C GLN A 84 -2.87 3.26 -11.23
N MET A 85 -2.75 2.11 -11.91
CA MET A 85 -3.35 1.90 -13.23
C MET A 85 -4.86 2.09 -13.24
N PHE A 86 -5.54 1.72 -12.15
CA PHE A 86 -6.99 1.80 -12.04
C PHE A 86 -7.49 3.13 -11.48
N GLN A 87 -6.58 4.04 -11.08
CA GLN A 87 -6.91 5.38 -10.56
C GLN A 87 -8.04 5.34 -9.51
N PRO A 88 -7.77 4.81 -8.30
CA PRO A 88 -8.78 4.74 -7.27
C PRO A 88 -9.33 6.12 -6.94
N SER A 89 -10.66 6.22 -6.81
CA SER A 89 -11.39 7.45 -6.49
C SER A 89 -11.80 7.56 -5.01
N ASN A 90 -11.32 6.63 -4.17
CA ASN A 90 -11.41 6.66 -2.71
C ASN A 90 -10.52 5.57 -2.08
N ILE A 91 -10.30 5.67 -0.76
CA ILE A 91 -9.48 4.72 0.02
C ILE A 91 -10.05 3.30 -0.01
N THR A 92 -11.37 3.14 0.02
CA THR A 92 -12.03 1.84 -0.03
C THR A 92 -11.67 1.13 -1.33
N GLN A 93 -11.80 1.82 -2.46
CA GLN A 93 -11.46 1.30 -3.79
C GLN A 93 -9.96 1.01 -3.90
N ALA A 94 -9.10 1.90 -3.39
CA ALA A 94 -7.65 1.66 -3.35
C ALA A 94 -7.30 0.38 -2.55
N THR A 95 -8.02 0.15 -1.45
CA THR A 95 -7.85 -1.03 -0.60
C THR A 95 -8.32 -2.30 -1.30
N GLU A 96 -9.51 -2.28 -1.90
CA GLU A 96 -10.06 -3.42 -2.65
C GLU A 96 -9.14 -3.80 -3.82
N LEU A 97 -8.66 -2.82 -4.58
CA LEU A 97 -7.72 -3.04 -5.68
C LEU A 97 -6.39 -3.62 -5.18
N ALA A 98 -5.86 -3.12 -4.05
CA ALA A 98 -4.63 -3.63 -3.46
C ALA A 98 -4.78 -5.09 -2.99
N GLN A 99 -5.93 -5.45 -2.42
CA GLN A 99 -6.23 -6.83 -2.03
C GLN A 99 -6.37 -7.75 -3.25
N LEU A 100 -7.09 -7.32 -4.28
CA LEU A 100 -7.28 -8.08 -5.51
C LEU A 100 -5.96 -8.35 -6.24
N GLN A 101 -5.10 -7.35 -6.33
CA GLN A 101 -3.77 -7.49 -6.92
C GLN A 101 -2.93 -8.47 -6.10
N LYS A 102 -2.99 -8.36 -4.75
CA LYS A 102 -2.32 -9.31 -3.86
C LYS A 102 -2.75 -10.76 -4.15
N GLU A 103 -4.05 -11.03 -4.16
CA GLU A 103 -4.62 -12.35 -4.38
C GLU A 103 -4.28 -12.93 -5.76
N SER A 104 -4.31 -12.10 -6.81
CA SER A 104 -4.02 -12.54 -8.18
C SER A 104 -2.61 -13.10 -8.31
N PHE A 105 -1.61 -12.36 -7.86
CA PHE A 105 -0.22 -12.83 -7.88
C PHE A 105 0.01 -14.01 -6.91
N GLU A 106 -0.65 -14.07 -5.73
CA GLU A 106 -0.57 -15.26 -4.86
C GLU A 106 -1.12 -16.51 -5.56
N ALA A 107 -2.22 -16.38 -6.31
CA ALA A 107 -2.79 -17.46 -7.09
C ALA A 107 -1.87 -17.90 -8.24
N VAL A 108 -1.20 -16.96 -8.90
CA VAL A 108 -0.18 -17.24 -9.93
C VAL A 108 1.04 -17.94 -9.32
N ALA A 109 1.54 -17.45 -8.19
CA ALA A 109 2.67 -18.04 -7.48
C ALA A 109 2.38 -19.46 -6.96
N LYS A 110 1.12 -19.73 -6.56
CA LYS A 110 0.67 -21.08 -6.21
C LYS A 110 0.68 -21.98 -7.45
N ARG A 111 0.10 -21.53 -8.57
CA ARG A 111 0.08 -22.29 -9.84
C ARG A 111 1.47 -22.61 -10.40
N SER A 112 2.41 -21.68 -10.31
CA SER A 112 3.79 -21.91 -10.78
C SER A 112 4.54 -22.97 -9.97
N ARG A 113 4.14 -23.23 -8.72
CA ARG A 113 4.69 -24.32 -7.89
C ARG A 113 4.09 -25.70 -8.20
N VAL A 114 2.90 -25.76 -8.79
CA VAL A 114 2.23 -27.04 -9.11
C VAL A 114 2.65 -27.59 -10.47
N LEU A 115 3.18 -26.75 -11.36
CA LEU A 115 3.71 -27.21 -12.64
C LEU A 115 4.98 -28.04 -12.40
N PRO A 116 5.00 -29.32 -12.81
CA PRO A 116 6.23 -30.09 -12.82
C PRO A 116 7.24 -29.37 -13.71
N LYS A 117 8.48 -29.21 -13.25
CA LYS A 117 9.57 -28.79 -14.12
C LYS A 117 9.56 -29.73 -15.33
N PRO A 118 9.50 -29.23 -16.59
CA PRO A 118 9.67 -30.11 -17.73
C PRO A 118 10.99 -30.86 -17.54
N PRO A 119 11.07 -32.15 -17.88
CA PRO A 119 12.33 -32.87 -17.78
C PRO A 119 13.37 -32.07 -18.57
N THR A 120 14.41 -31.61 -17.89
CA THR A 120 15.60 -31.04 -18.51
C THR A 120 16.24 -32.14 -19.35
N SER A 121 15.76 -32.28 -20.59
CA SER A 121 16.44 -33.04 -21.62
C SER A 121 17.76 -32.32 -21.85
N GLY A 122 18.85 -32.97 -21.46
CA GLY A 122 20.19 -32.40 -21.38
C GLY A 122 20.60 -31.72 -22.69
N TRP A 123 20.54 -30.40 -22.70
CA TRP A 123 21.33 -29.59 -23.62
C TRP A 123 22.73 -29.48 -23.02
N THR A 124 23.62 -30.37 -23.42
CA THR A 124 25.05 -30.10 -23.30
C THR A 124 25.39 -29.00 -24.31
N PRO A 125 25.87 -27.81 -23.89
CA PRO A 125 26.50 -26.91 -24.84
C PRO A 125 27.72 -27.65 -25.38
N MET A 126 27.76 -27.92 -26.70
CA MET A 126 28.98 -28.39 -27.31
C MET A 126 30.02 -27.29 -27.13
N ALA A 127 30.97 -27.50 -26.21
CA ALA A 127 32.11 -26.63 -26.07
C ALA A 127 32.93 -26.74 -27.36
N THR A 128 32.80 -25.76 -28.24
CA THR A 128 33.74 -25.56 -29.35
C THR A 128 35.07 -25.19 -28.73
N THR A 129 35.88 -26.22 -28.42
CA THR A 129 37.26 -26.04 -28.03
C THR A 129 38.01 -25.58 -29.28
N LEU A 130 38.15 -24.27 -29.44
CA LEU A 130 39.11 -23.68 -30.38
C LEU A 130 40.51 -23.94 -29.81
N THR A 131 41.06 -25.11 -30.12
CA THR A 131 42.48 -25.43 -29.91
C THR A 131 43.28 -24.53 -30.85
N ILE A 132 43.86 -23.47 -30.30
CA ILE A 132 44.90 -22.67 -30.94
C ILE A 132 46.20 -23.50 -30.89
N PRO A 133 46.75 -23.99 -32.01
CA PRO A 133 48.00 -24.72 -31.98
C PRO A 133 49.15 -23.75 -31.64
N LYS A 134 49.99 -24.18 -30.69
CA LYS A 134 51.20 -23.51 -30.23
C LYS A 134 52.22 -23.42 -31.40
N PRO A 135 52.91 -22.28 -31.62
CA PRO A 135 53.95 -22.22 -32.64
C PRO A 135 55.15 -23.06 -32.21
N LEU A 136 55.69 -23.86 -33.14
CA LEU A 136 56.95 -24.59 -32.99
C LEU A 136 58.16 -23.65 -33.18
N PRO A 137 59.34 -23.99 -32.62
CA PRO A 137 60.50 -23.11 -32.51
C PRO A 137 61.13 -22.72 -33.86
#